data_AF-A0A9D9XMQ3-F1
#
_entry.id   AF-A0A9D9XMQ3-F1
#
_cell.length_a   1.000
_cell.length_b   1.000
_cell.length_c   1.000
_cell.angle_alpha   90.00
_cell.angle_beta   90.00
_cell.angle_gamma   90.00
#
_symmetry.space_group_name_H-M   'P 1'
#
loop_
_entity.id
_entity.type
_entity.pdbx_description
1 polymer ?
#
loop_
_entity_poly.entity_id
_entity_poly.type
_entity_poly.pdbx_seq_one_letter_code
_entity_poly.pdbx_strand_id
1 'polypeptide(L)'
;MKKFLINLFLFAIIHQCVFYAKPLYLLYTNQYKFTVAGNEVYKAIEKSKKKKKKKKILIGDSIANQMFFVDSTEKENFSYIATNQAISMAGQFILINNLIESGNKIDTLLIIFSPFSFSNNLDQKFTYHYFIKPFYTDQNIDLFTENTLLQIKKIPYVYLKNNPFVLTSNWAPGFVSNDINNFSFLSPTSKDYLQKIKELSVKFNFKIKIISPPLNIKNKPLIEKMNMEEITNNHFDELFEGYFDHIIYLEEKCFIDGVHLKNPKNFADYYFKHFL
;
A
#
# COMPACT_ATOMS: atom_id res chain seq x y z
N MET A 1 49.72 26.42 -5.00
CA MET A 1 49.05 25.11 -4.73
C MET A 1 48.29 25.06 -3.40
N LYS A 2 48.90 25.38 -2.24
CA LYS A 2 48.24 25.34 -0.91
C LYS A 2 46.93 26.15 -0.82
N LYS A 3 46.92 27.40 -1.29
CA LYS A 3 45.72 28.27 -1.29
C LYS A 3 44.58 27.71 -2.14
N PHE A 4 44.91 27.11 -3.29
CA PHE A 4 43.92 26.45 -4.15
C PHE A 4 43.28 25.25 -3.47
N LEU A 5 44.09 24.38 -2.84
CA LEU A 5 43.58 23.22 -2.11
C LEU A 5 42.68 23.63 -0.93
N ILE A 6 43.05 24.68 -0.19
CA ILE A 6 42.22 25.23 0.89
C ILE A 6 40.89 25.75 0.33
N ASN A 7 40.92 26.52 -0.75
CA ASN A 7 39.70 27.06 -1.36
C ASN A 7 38.80 25.96 -1.93
N LEU A 8 39.37 24.94 -2.56
CA LEU A 8 38.63 23.78 -3.07
C LEU A 8 37.98 23.00 -1.93
N PHE A 9 38.70 22.79 -0.84
CA PHE A 9 38.18 22.13 0.35
C PHE A 9 37.05 22.93 1.01
N LEU A 10 37.23 24.24 1.19
CA LEU A 10 36.18 25.12 1.71
C LEU A 10 34.95 25.13 0.81
N PHE A 11 35.14 25.22 -0.51
CA PHE A 11 34.06 25.11 -1.48
C PHE A 11 33.32 23.79 -1.37
N ALA A 12 34.04 22.66 -1.27
CA ALA A 12 33.44 21.34 -1.12
C ALA A 12 32.61 21.23 0.18
N ILE A 13 33.12 21.75 1.31
CA ILE A 13 32.38 21.76 2.57
C ILE A 13 31.13 22.63 2.46
N ILE A 14 31.25 23.87 1.99
CA ILE A 14 30.11 24.78 1.86
C ILE A 14 29.06 24.18 0.92
N HIS A 15 29.50 23.63 -0.21
CA HIS A 15 28.62 22.95 -1.15
C HIS A 15 27.89 21.78 -0.48
N GLN A 16 28.60 20.92 0.26
CA GLN A 16 27.96 19.81 0.99
C GLN A 16 26.98 20.31 2.05
N CYS A 17 27.33 21.34 2.83
CA CYS A 17 26.44 21.93 3.83
C CYS A 17 25.17 22.49 3.19
N VAL A 18 25.28 23.25 2.10
CA VAL A 18 24.13 23.81 1.38
C VAL A 18 23.29 22.71 0.74
N PHE A 19 23.93 21.71 0.13
CA PHE A 19 23.24 20.60 -0.51
C PHE A 19 22.44 19.78 0.52
N TYR A 20 23.03 19.46 1.68
CA TYR A 20 22.38 18.66 2.73
C TYR A 20 21.41 19.47 3.62
N ALA A 21 21.52 20.79 3.68
CA ALA A 21 20.70 21.62 4.57
C ALA A 21 19.19 21.40 4.35
N LYS A 22 18.73 21.42 3.10
CA LYS A 22 17.30 21.24 2.79
C LYS A 22 16.78 19.82 3.10
N PRO A 23 17.41 18.71 2.64
CA PRO A 23 17.00 17.37 3.03
C PRO A 23 16.99 17.15 4.55
N LEU A 24 18.02 17.63 5.26
CA LEU A 24 18.08 17.50 6.71
C LEU A 24 16.97 18.29 7.40
N TYR A 25 16.68 19.51 6.94
CA TYR A 25 15.54 20.29 7.42
C TYR A 25 14.21 19.57 7.18
N LEU A 26 14.00 19.03 5.98
CA LEU A 26 12.79 18.30 5.63
C LEU A 26 12.63 17.02 6.46
N LEU A 27 13.73 16.31 6.74
CA LEU A 27 13.76 15.12 7.58
C LEU A 27 13.43 15.48 9.03
N TYR A 28 14.09 16.50 9.58
CA TYR A 28 13.87 16.98 10.95
C TYR A 28 12.42 17.42 11.18
N THR A 29 11.85 18.17 10.23
CA THR A 29 10.47 18.66 10.31
C THR A 29 9.42 17.65 9.85
N ASN A 30 9.83 16.48 9.35
CA ASN A 30 8.97 15.50 8.67
C ASN A 30 8.18 16.05 7.46
N GLN A 31 8.50 17.25 6.96
CA GLN A 31 7.73 17.90 5.90
C GLN A 31 7.79 17.15 4.56
N TYR A 32 8.83 16.35 4.34
CA TYR A 32 8.94 15.56 3.12
C TYR A 32 7.75 14.61 2.92
N LYS A 33 7.16 14.09 4.00
CA LYS A 33 6.01 13.18 3.95
C LYS A 33 4.80 13.76 3.25
N PHE A 34 4.71 15.08 3.13
CA PHE A 34 3.60 15.77 2.45
C PHE A 34 3.87 16.03 0.96
N THR A 35 5.14 16.03 0.54
CA THR A 35 5.56 16.49 -0.80
C THR A 35 6.11 15.39 -1.69
N VAL A 36 6.59 14.28 -1.10
CA VAL A 36 7.09 13.14 -1.88
C VAL A 36 5.96 12.30 -2.47
N ALA A 37 6.25 11.59 -3.56
CA ALA A 37 5.38 10.57 -4.12
C ALA A 37 5.06 9.50 -3.05
N GLY A 38 3.80 9.09 -2.96
CA GLY A 38 3.33 8.21 -1.88
C GLY A 38 3.02 8.96 -0.57
N ASN A 39 2.80 10.28 -0.59
CA ASN A 39 2.43 11.06 0.60
C ASN A 39 1.17 10.52 1.30
N GLU A 40 0.23 9.94 0.55
CA GLU A 40 -0.96 9.28 1.08
C GLU A 40 -0.62 8.06 1.94
N VAL A 41 0.47 7.36 1.63
CA VAL A 41 0.95 6.21 2.39
C VAL A 41 1.45 6.65 3.77
N TYR A 42 2.24 7.73 3.83
CA TYR A 42 2.68 8.29 5.11
C TYR A 42 1.50 8.74 5.98
N LYS A 43 0.48 9.37 5.37
CA LYS A 43 -0.76 9.73 6.09
C LYS A 43 -1.49 8.51 6.65
N ALA A 44 -1.53 7.39 5.92
CA ALA A 44 -2.15 6.16 6.40
C ALA A 44 -1.33 5.48 7.50
N ILE A 45 0.00 5.51 7.42
CA ILE A 45 0.88 5.05 8.50
C ILE A 45 0.62 5.87 9.77
N GLU A 46 0.55 7.19 9.66
CA GLU A 46 0.24 8.05 10.81
C GLU A 46 -1.18 7.83 11.36
N LYS A 47 -2.16 7.56 10.49
CA LYS A 47 -3.52 7.22 10.91
C LYS A 47 -3.62 5.85 11.57
N SER A 48 -2.82 4.87 11.14
CA SER A 48 -2.82 3.52 11.72
C SER A 48 -2.17 3.48 13.11
N LYS A 49 -1.23 4.37 13.39
CA LYS A 49 -0.57 4.50 14.71
C LYS A 49 -1.37 5.32 15.74
N LYS A 50 -2.66 5.60 15.48
CA LYS A 50 -3.53 6.37 16.38
C LYS A 50 -4.65 5.50 16.91
N LYS A 51 -5.04 5.74 18.16
CA LYS A 51 -6.24 5.14 18.74
C LYS A 51 -7.49 5.72 18.08
N LYS A 52 -8.44 4.85 17.78
CA LYS A 52 -9.69 5.12 17.08
C LYS A 52 -10.83 4.64 17.95
N LYS A 53 -11.95 5.37 17.86
CA LYS A 53 -13.19 4.99 18.53
C LYS A 53 -13.96 3.91 17.77
N LYS A 54 -13.81 3.90 16.43
CA LYS A 54 -14.53 3.03 15.52
C LYS A 54 -13.81 1.69 15.39
N LYS A 55 -14.60 0.62 15.39
CA LYS A 55 -14.09 -0.76 15.36
C LYS A 55 -14.22 -1.44 14.01
N LYS A 56 -14.99 -0.85 13.08
CA LYS A 56 -14.99 -1.26 11.68
C LYS A 56 -13.90 -0.49 10.93
N ILE A 57 -12.94 -1.22 10.39
CA ILE A 57 -11.78 -0.66 9.68
C ILE A 57 -11.90 -0.98 8.21
N LEU A 58 -11.69 0.02 7.35
CA LEU A 58 -11.64 -0.15 5.90
C LEU A 58 -10.22 0.13 5.40
N ILE A 59 -9.62 -0.90 4.81
CA ILE A 59 -8.37 -0.82 4.04
C ILE A 59 -8.67 -1.04 2.55
N GLY A 60 -7.73 -0.68 1.68
CA GLY A 60 -7.98 -0.82 0.26
C GLY A 60 -6.91 -0.26 -0.65
N ASP A 61 -7.09 -0.55 -1.93
CA ASP A 61 -6.28 -0.06 -3.05
C ASP A 61 -6.63 1.41 -3.41
N SER A 62 -6.11 1.90 -4.54
CA SER A 62 -6.35 3.27 -4.98
C SER A 62 -7.82 3.54 -5.31
N ILE A 63 -8.61 2.55 -5.75
CA ILE A 63 -10.03 2.71 -6.06
C ILE A 63 -10.82 2.84 -4.75
N ALA A 64 -10.51 2.02 -3.75
CA ALA A 64 -11.08 2.18 -2.42
C ALA A 64 -10.76 3.57 -1.83
N ASN A 65 -9.52 4.03 -1.99
CA ASN A 65 -9.13 5.38 -1.58
C ASN A 65 -9.94 6.46 -2.33
N GLN A 66 -10.16 6.33 -3.65
CA GLN A 66 -11.02 7.25 -4.40
C GLN A 66 -12.47 7.25 -3.92
N MET A 67 -13.03 6.09 -3.59
CA MET A 67 -14.42 5.98 -3.14
C MET A 67 -14.63 6.56 -1.75
N PHE A 68 -13.70 6.33 -0.82
CA PHE A 68 -13.95 6.59 0.60
C PHE A 68 -13.11 7.72 1.22
N PHE A 69 -12.08 8.23 0.53
CA PHE A 69 -11.24 9.31 1.05
C PHE A 69 -11.65 10.71 0.57
N VAL A 70 -12.39 10.81 -0.55
CA VAL A 70 -12.68 12.09 -1.24
C VAL A 70 -13.43 13.10 -0.36
N ASP A 71 -14.23 12.67 0.62
CA ASP A 71 -15.00 13.59 1.46
C ASP A 71 -14.39 13.88 2.84
N SER A 72 -13.20 13.36 3.17
CA SER A 72 -12.44 13.61 4.42
C SER A 72 -13.16 13.37 5.76
N THR A 73 -14.46 13.09 5.72
CA THR A 73 -15.31 12.80 6.85
C THR A 73 -15.42 11.30 6.96
N GLU A 74 -14.83 10.79 8.02
CA GLU A 74 -15.05 9.42 8.45
C GLU A 74 -16.58 9.22 8.60
N LYS A 75 -17.30 8.65 7.61
CA LYS A 75 -18.74 8.35 7.78
C LYS A 75 -18.93 7.56 9.08
N GLU A 76 -20.02 7.85 9.80
CA GLU A 76 -20.21 7.59 11.24
C GLU A 76 -19.69 6.24 11.75
N ASN A 77 -19.73 5.18 10.93
CA ASN A 77 -19.44 3.81 11.35
C ASN A 77 -18.04 3.24 11.03
N PHE A 78 -17.23 3.89 10.18
CA PHE A 78 -15.92 3.34 9.77
C PHE A 78 -14.74 4.29 9.97
N SER A 79 -13.58 3.71 10.24
CA SER A 79 -12.29 4.37 10.07
C SER A 79 -11.59 3.87 8.81
N TYR A 80 -11.20 4.81 7.95
CA TYR A 80 -10.62 4.54 6.63
C TYR A 80 -9.11 4.77 6.64
N ILE A 81 -8.37 3.77 6.19
CA ILE A 81 -6.91 3.81 5.99
C ILE A 81 -6.50 3.19 4.64
N ALA A 82 -7.43 3.13 3.66
CA ALA A 82 -7.13 2.78 2.29
C ALA A 82 -6.09 3.74 1.67
N THR A 83 -5.27 3.21 0.75
CA THR A 83 -4.17 3.98 0.14
C THR A 83 -4.02 3.64 -1.33
N ASN A 84 -3.03 2.82 -1.67
CA ASN A 84 -2.59 2.55 -3.01
C ASN A 84 -2.26 1.07 -3.13
N GLN A 85 -2.60 0.46 -4.26
CA GLN A 85 -2.27 -0.92 -4.57
C GLN A 85 -0.76 -1.18 -4.46
N ALA A 86 0.09 -0.18 -4.74
CA ALA A 86 1.54 -0.27 -4.77
C ALA A 86 2.20 -0.62 -3.42
N ILE A 87 1.48 -0.52 -2.29
CA ILE A 87 2.01 -0.96 -0.99
C ILE A 87 1.94 -2.48 -0.80
N SER A 88 1.28 -3.20 -1.74
CA SER A 88 0.97 -4.64 -1.68
C SER A 88 0.20 -5.05 -0.42
N MET A 89 -0.12 -6.34 -0.28
CA MET A 89 -0.71 -6.83 0.97
C MET A 89 0.25 -6.71 2.17
N ALA A 90 1.57 -6.65 1.93
CA ALA A 90 2.57 -6.41 2.98
C ALA A 90 2.36 -5.07 3.69
N GLY A 91 2.19 -3.99 2.92
CA GLY A 91 1.94 -2.67 3.47
C GLY A 91 0.59 -2.62 4.18
N GLN A 92 -0.45 -3.25 3.63
CA GLN A 92 -1.77 -3.35 4.25
C GLN A 92 -1.70 -4.06 5.62
N PHE A 93 -0.98 -5.19 5.69
CA PHE A 93 -0.74 -5.90 6.95
C PHE A 93 -0.07 -5.00 8.00
N ILE A 94 0.98 -4.25 7.63
CA ILE A 94 1.66 -3.35 8.57
C ILE A 94 0.70 -2.27 9.09
N LEU A 95 -0.18 -1.73 8.23
CA LEU A 95 -1.20 -0.77 8.68
C LEU A 95 -2.18 -1.40 9.69
N ILE A 96 -2.60 -2.65 9.49
CA ILE A 96 -3.45 -3.38 10.44
C ILE A 96 -2.69 -3.65 11.75
N ASN A 97 -1.44 -4.08 11.66
CA ASN A 97 -0.60 -4.36 12.82
C ASN A 97 -0.42 -3.10 13.68
N ASN A 98 -0.10 -1.96 13.06
CA ASN A 98 0.01 -0.67 13.75
C ASN A 98 -1.29 -0.30 14.50
N LEU A 99 -2.46 -0.57 13.90
CA LEU A 99 -3.75 -0.30 14.55
C LEU A 99 -3.89 -1.13 15.83
N ILE A 100 -3.62 -2.43 15.74
CA ILE A 100 -3.71 -3.35 16.87
C ILE A 100 -2.72 -2.95 17.97
N GLU A 101 -1.46 -2.68 17.63
CA GLU A 101 -0.42 -2.24 18.57
C GLU A 101 -0.75 -0.90 19.24
N SER A 102 -1.47 -0.02 18.55
CA SER A 102 -1.97 1.25 19.12
C SER A 102 -3.15 1.07 20.08
N GLY A 103 -3.54 -0.17 20.40
CA GLY A 103 -4.61 -0.52 21.32
C GLY A 103 -6.01 -0.34 20.73
N ASN A 104 -6.14 -0.40 19.39
CA ASN A 104 -7.45 -0.41 18.74
C ASN A 104 -8.11 -1.78 18.85
N LYS A 105 -9.42 -1.80 19.11
CA LYS A 105 -10.24 -3.00 18.96
C LYS A 105 -10.89 -2.99 17.59
N ILE A 106 -10.65 -4.05 16.82
CA ILE A 106 -11.27 -4.25 15.51
C ILE A 106 -12.37 -5.29 15.72
N ASP A 107 -13.58 -5.00 15.24
CA ASP A 107 -14.68 -5.99 15.19
C ASP A 107 -14.83 -6.52 13.76
N THR A 108 -14.57 -5.67 12.76
CA THR A 108 -14.65 -6.03 11.33
C THR A 108 -13.60 -5.29 10.53
N LEU A 109 -12.83 -6.04 9.74
CA LEU A 109 -11.90 -5.54 8.75
C LEU A 109 -12.50 -5.72 7.36
N LEU A 110 -12.71 -4.62 6.66
CA LEU A 110 -13.16 -4.58 5.27
C LEU A 110 -11.96 -4.31 4.37
N ILE A 111 -11.73 -5.20 3.42
CA ILE A 111 -10.64 -5.10 2.44
C ILE A 111 -11.28 -4.86 1.08
N ILE A 112 -11.19 -3.63 0.58
CA ILE A 112 -11.70 -3.29 -0.76
C ILE A 112 -10.52 -3.29 -1.74
N PHE A 113 -10.37 -4.39 -2.45
CA PHE A 113 -9.23 -4.68 -3.32
C PHE A 113 -9.74 -5.22 -4.65
N SER A 114 -9.20 -4.72 -5.75
CA SER A 114 -9.39 -5.36 -7.06
C SER A 114 -8.65 -6.71 -7.12
N PRO A 115 -9.10 -7.68 -7.95
CA PRO A 115 -8.41 -8.97 -8.07
C PRO A 115 -6.92 -8.82 -8.45
N PHE A 116 -6.62 -7.87 -9.33
CA PHE A 116 -5.25 -7.54 -9.74
C PHE A 116 -4.39 -6.92 -8.63
N SER A 117 -4.99 -6.43 -7.54
CA SER A 117 -4.22 -5.91 -6.41
C SER A 117 -3.55 -7.04 -5.62
N PHE A 118 -4.14 -8.24 -5.61
CA PHE A 118 -3.55 -9.41 -4.97
C PHE A 118 -2.34 -9.99 -5.74
N SER A 119 -2.17 -9.64 -7.00
CA SER A 119 -0.99 -10.06 -7.77
C SER A 119 0.22 -9.16 -7.55
N ASN A 120 0.11 -8.10 -6.76
CA ASN A 120 1.26 -7.25 -6.44
C ASN A 120 2.32 -8.03 -5.65
N ASN A 121 3.51 -8.20 -6.22
CA ASN A 121 4.62 -8.89 -5.59
C ASN A 121 5.79 -7.96 -5.23
N LEU A 122 5.51 -6.66 -5.10
CA LEU A 122 6.52 -5.62 -4.86
C LEU A 122 7.55 -5.50 -6.00
N ASP A 123 7.17 -5.93 -7.20
CA ASP A 123 8.00 -6.06 -8.40
C ASP A 123 7.80 -4.92 -9.42
N GLN A 124 7.15 -3.83 -9.00
CA GLN A 124 6.69 -2.75 -9.88
C GLN A 124 7.49 -1.45 -9.72
N LYS A 125 7.41 -0.56 -10.73
CA LYS A 125 8.09 0.75 -10.76
C LYS A 125 7.79 1.67 -9.57
N PHE A 126 6.64 1.49 -8.93
CA PHE A 126 6.21 2.32 -7.82
C PHE A 126 6.60 1.76 -6.45
N THR A 127 7.08 0.51 -6.36
CA THR A 127 7.44 -0.14 -5.09
C THR A 127 8.40 0.73 -4.26
N TYR A 128 9.36 1.39 -4.90
CA TYR A 128 10.34 2.17 -4.14
C TYR A 128 9.70 3.35 -3.37
N HIS A 129 8.80 4.09 -4.01
CA HIS A 129 8.13 5.25 -3.41
C HIS A 129 7.08 4.84 -2.38
N TYR A 130 6.26 3.85 -2.74
CA TYR A 130 5.07 3.51 -1.96
C TYR A 130 5.35 2.47 -0.88
N PHE A 131 6.35 1.61 -1.07
CA PHE A 131 6.65 0.54 -0.12
C PHE A 131 8.01 0.68 0.56
N ILE A 132 9.10 0.85 -0.20
CA ILE A 132 10.46 0.85 0.37
C ILE A 132 10.69 2.04 1.29
N LYS A 133 10.47 3.27 0.81
CA LYS A 133 10.68 4.45 1.67
C LYS A 133 9.79 4.46 2.93
N PRO A 134 8.48 4.14 2.84
CA PRO A 134 7.61 4.28 4.01
C PRO A 134 7.66 3.08 4.97
N PHE A 135 7.83 1.85 4.48
CA PHE A 135 7.67 0.64 5.28
C PHE A 135 8.97 -0.11 5.56
N TYR A 136 9.96 -0.11 4.66
CA TYR A 136 11.21 -0.83 4.89
C TYR A 136 12.06 -0.06 5.90
N THR A 137 11.77 -0.24 7.19
CA THR A 137 12.38 0.47 8.32
C THR A 137 12.76 -0.53 9.40
N ASP A 138 13.68 -0.17 10.29
CA ASP A 138 14.13 -1.03 11.37
C ASP A 138 12.97 -1.44 12.31
N GLN A 139 11.93 -0.61 12.43
CA GLN A 139 10.72 -0.91 13.22
C GLN A 139 9.88 -2.04 12.62
N ASN A 140 9.88 -2.19 11.29
CA ASN A 140 9.02 -3.15 10.60
C ASN A 140 9.80 -4.38 10.12
N ILE A 141 11.12 -4.44 10.32
CA ILE A 141 11.97 -5.46 9.70
C ILE A 141 11.52 -6.88 10.09
N ASP A 142 11.13 -7.06 11.35
CA ASP A 142 10.67 -8.33 11.91
C ASP A 142 9.26 -8.73 11.44
N LEU A 143 8.52 -7.80 10.82
CA LEU A 143 7.22 -8.06 10.24
C LEU A 143 7.31 -8.66 8.83
N PHE A 144 8.48 -8.53 8.17
CA PHE A 144 8.64 -9.00 6.80
C PHE A 144 8.84 -10.51 6.71
N THR A 145 8.17 -11.14 5.75
CA THR A 145 8.44 -12.55 5.40
C THR A 145 9.69 -12.68 4.55
N GLU A 146 10.22 -13.90 4.47
CA GLU A 146 11.36 -14.21 3.62
C GLU A 146 11.09 -13.83 2.16
N ASN A 147 9.93 -14.18 1.61
CA ASN A 147 9.54 -13.81 0.24
C ASN A 147 9.58 -12.29 0.03
N THR A 148 9.09 -11.52 1.01
CA THR A 148 9.11 -10.05 0.96
C THR A 148 10.55 -9.53 0.93
N LEU A 149 11.41 -10.03 1.82
CA LEU A 149 12.81 -9.62 1.88
C LEU A 149 13.56 -10.00 0.60
N LEU A 150 13.24 -11.15 -0.01
CA LEU A 150 13.80 -11.54 -1.31
C LEU A 150 13.39 -10.57 -2.42
N GLN A 151 12.14 -10.11 -2.46
CA GLN A 151 11.69 -9.10 -3.43
C GLN A 151 12.37 -7.75 -3.20
N ILE A 152 12.45 -7.30 -1.94
CA ILE A 152 13.15 -6.06 -1.56
C ILE A 152 14.61 -6.07 -2.01
N LYS A 153 15.32 -7.20 -1.87
CA LYS A 153 16.74 -7.35 -2.25
C LYS A 153 16.99 -7.17 -3.75
N LYS A 154 15.98 -7.42 -4.61
CA LYS A 154 16.10 -7.23 -6.07
C LYS A 154 16.08 -5.76 -6.48
N ILE A 155 15.60 -4.88 -5.62
CA ILE A 155 15.42 -3.47 -5.92
C ILE A 155 16.77 -2.75 -5.87
N PRO A 156 17.22 -2.11 -6.97
CA PRO A 156 18.50 -1.40 -6.99
C PRO A 156 18.56 -0.30 -5.93
N TYR A 157 19.74 -0.09 -5.35
CA TYR A 157 19.99 1.00 -4.39
C TYR A 157 19.04 1.04 -3.19
N VAL A 158 18.44 -0.10 -2.81
CA VAL A 158 17.56 -0.19 -1.63
C VAL A 158 18.28 0.24 -0.33
N TYR A 159 19.60 0.03 -0.26
CA TYR A 159 20.43 0.48 0.86
C TYR A 159 20.47 2.01 1.03
N LEU A 160 20.16 2.78 -0.02
CA LEU A 160 20.09 4.24 0.03
C LEU A 160 18.74 4.78 0.55
N LYS A 161 17.75 3.93 0.84
CA LYS A 161 16.39 4.36 1.21
C LYS A 161 16.31 5.39 2.33
N ASN A 162 17.24 5.30 3.31
CA ASN A 162 17.31 6.17 4.49
C ASN A 162 18.26 7.36 4.29
N ASN A 163 18.97 7.45 3.16
CA ASN A 163 19.77 8.62 2.85
C ASN A 163 18.85 9.84 2.78
N PRO A 164 19.13 10.96 3.48
CA PRO A 164 18.24 12.11 3.52
C PRO A 164 17.80 12.61 2.14
N PHE A 165 18.71 12.67 1.15
CA PHE A 165 18.34 13.08 -0.20
C PHE A 165 17.36 12.13 -0.88
N VAL A 166 17.58 10.84 -0.70
CA VAL A 166 16.71 9.81 -1.28
C VAL A 166 15.36 9.85 -0.60
N LEU A 167 15.33 9.83 0.74
CA LEU A 167 14.09 9.78 1.50
C LEU A 167 13.22 11.03 1.30
N THR A 168 13.84 12.22 1.27
CA THR A 168 13.10 13.50 1.16
C THR A 168 12.87 13.99 -0.27
N SER A 169 13.07 13.15 -1.29
CA SER A 169 12.85 13.50 -2.70
C SER A 169 12.00 12.47 -3.44
N ASN A 170 11.68 12.77 -4.69
CA ASN A 170 11.03 11.84 -5.63
C ASN A 170 12.03 11.01 -6.42
N TRP A 171 13.29 10.92 -5.98
CA TRP A 171 14.23 9.99 -6.58
C TRP A 171 13.87 8.54 -6.24
N ALA A 172 13.92 7.66 -7.24
CA ALA A 172 13.86 6.22 -7.11
C ALA A 172 14.67 5.57 -8.24
N PRO A 173 15.20 4.35 -8.04
CA PRO A 173 15.71 3.54 -9.14
C PRO A 173 14.58 3.23 -10.14
N GLY A 174 14.93 3.14 -11.43
CA GLY A 174 14.09 2.42 -12.38
C GLY A 174 14.09 0.94 -12.01
N PHE A 175 12.93 0.39 -11.66
CA PHE A 175 12.80 -1.01 -11.29
C PHE A 175 11.49 -1.58 -11.81
N VAL A 176 11.59 -2.64 -12.60
CA VAL A 176 10.51 -3.57 -12.90
C VAL A 176 11.18 -4.93 -12.88
N SER A 177 10.61 -5.90 -12.17
CA SER A 177 11.23 -7.23 -12.16
C SER A 177 11.17 -7.87 -13.54
N ASN A 178 12.21 -8.62 -13.89
CA ASN A 178 12.24 -9.49 -15.07
C ASN A 178 11.81 -10.92 -14.74
N ASP A 179 11.36 -11.18 -13.52
CA ASP A 179 10.91 -12.50 -13.11
C ASP A 179 9.69 -12.93 -13.92
N ILE A 180 9.66 -14.21 -14.29
CA ILE A 180 8.48 -14.83 -14.86
C ILE A 180 7.51 -15.10 -13.71
N ASN A 181 6.40 -14.35 -13.66
CA ASN A 181 5.34 -14.60 -12.69
C ASN A 181 4.61 -15.89 -13.04
N ASN A 182 4.68 -16.86 -12.13
CA ASN A 182 4.02 -18.16 -12.24
C ASN A 182 2.64 -18.20 -11.54
N PHE A 183 2.15 -17.04 -11.11
CA PHE A 183 0.85 -16.85 -10.48
C PHE A 183 0.00 -15.92 -11.34
N SER A 184 -1.31 -16.06 -11.23
CA SER A 184 -2.26 -15.23 -11.98
C SER A 184 -3.16 -14.38 -11.08
N PHE A 185 -3.30 -14.74 -9.80
CA PHE A 185 -4.15 -14.04 -8.86
C PHE A 185 -3.40 -13.64 -7.58
N LEU A 186 -2.87 -14.59 -6.82
CA LEU A 186 -2.20 -14.37 -5.55
C LEU A 186 -0.68 -14.45 -5.71
N SER A 187 -0.01 -13.30 -5.58
CA SER A 187 1.45 -13.27 -5.49
C SER A 187 1.95 -13.99 -4.22
N PRO A 188 3.20 -14.48 -4.19
CA PRO A 188 3.82 -14.98 -2.96
C PRO A 188 3.70 -14.00 -1.79
N THR A 189 3.94 -12.71 -2.04
CA THR A 189 3.75 -11.65 -1.05
C THR A 189 2.31 -11.62 -0.54
N SER A 190 1.31 -11.62 -1.43
CA SER A 190 -0.09 -11.56 -1.00
C SER A 190 -0.52 -12.79 -0.20
N LYS A 191 -0.07 -13.99 -0.58
CA LYS A 191 -0.36 -15.22 0.18
C LYS A 191 0.15 -15.13 1.61
N ASP A 192 1.43 -14.75 1.77
CA ASP A 192 2.08 -14.60 3.07
C ASP A 192 1.30 -13.65 3.99
N TYR A 193 0.90 -12.47 3.49
CA TYR A 193 0.24 -11.47 4.33
C TYR A 193 -1.26 -11.68 4.48
N LEU A 194 -1.95 -12.30 3.53
CA LEU A 194 -3.33 -12.74 3.76
C LEU A 194 -3.38 -13.76 4.90
N GLN A 195 -2.43 -14.70 4.92
CA GLN A 195 -2.30 -15.65 6.02
C GLN A 195 -2.02 -14.94 7.36
N LYS A 196 -1.07 -14.00 7.41
CA LYS A 196 -0.82 -13.21 8.63
C LYS A 196 -2.03 -12.37 9.07
N ILE A 197 -2.80 -11.82 8.14
CA ILE A 197 -4.03 -11.07 8.46
C ILE A 197 -5.11 -12.01 9.05
N LYS A 198 -5.26 -13.21 8.49
CA LYS A 198 -6.13 -14.27 9.01
C LYS A 198 -5.71 -14.69 10.43
N GLU A 199 -4.41 -14.83 10.68
CA GLU A 199 -3.90 -15.11 12.02
C GLU A 199 -4.20 -13.99 13.02
N LEU A 200 -4.05 -12.72 12.61
CA LEU A 200 -4.47 -11.58 13.43
C LEU A 200 -5.97 -11.60 13.72
N SER A 201 -6.80 -11.98 12.74
CA SER A 201 -8.26 -12.01 12.91
C SER A 201 -8.68 -13.06 13.91
N VAL A 202 -8.04 -14.23 13.92
CA VAL A 202 -8.26 -15.26 14.93
C VAL A 202 -7.76 -14.79 16.30
N LYS A 203 -6.52 -14.28 16.37
CA LYS A 203 -5.89 -13.85 17.63
C LYS A 203 -6.64 -12.72 18.34
N PHE A 204 -7.16 -11.77 17.58
CA PHE A 204 -7.85 -10.58 18.10
C PHE A 204 -9.37 -10.63 17.91
N ASN A 205 -9.91 -11.77 17.45
CA ASN A 205 -11.33 -12.06 17.30
C ASN A 205 -12.10 -11.00 16.50
N PHE A 206 -11.67 -10.76 15.26
CA PHE A 206 -12.38 -9.88 14.32
C PHE A 206 -12.74 -10.60 13.02
N LYS A 207 -13.78 -10.12 12.33
CA LYS A 207 -14.22 -10.67 11.04
C LYS A 207 -13.48 -9.99 9.90
N ILE A 208 -13.13 -10.75 8.87
CA ILE A 208 -12.59 -10.21 7.61
C ILE A 208 -13.69 -10.31 6.55
N LYS A 209 -13.85 -9.27 5.73
CA LYS A 209 -14.66 -9.32 4.52
C LYS A 209 -13.91 -8.66 3.37
N ILE A 210 -13.69 -9.41 2.31
CA ILE A 210 -13.04 -8.92 1.09
C ILE A 210 -14.12 -8.57 0.08
N ILE A 211 -14.02 -7.39 -0.53
CA ILE A 211 -15.00 -6.89 -1.50
C ILE A 211 -14.23 -6.31 -2.70
N SER A 212 -14.64 -6.65 -3.92
CA SER A 212 -14.06 -6.01 -5.11
C SER A 212 -14.61 -4.60 -5.25
N PRO A 213 -13.80 -3.59 -5.61
CA PRO A 213 -14.32 -2.34 -6.15
C PRO A 213 -14.95 -2.58 -7.54
N PRO A 214 -15.66 -1.59 -8.12
CA PRO A 214 -16.14 -1.69 -9.49
C PRO A 214 -14.97 -1.81 -10.47
N LEU A 215 -15.07 -2.71 -11.43
CA LEU A 215 -14.02 -2.99 -12.41
C LEU A 215 -14.48 -2.68 -13.83
N ASN A 216 -13.53 -2.37 -14.69
CA ASN A 216 -13.80 -2.24 -16.12
C ASN A 216 -14.21 -3.59 -16.72
N ILE A 217 -15.30 -3.63 -17.49
CA ILE A 217 -15.81 -4.84 -18.14
C ILE A 217 -14.75 -5.53 -19.01
N LYS A 218 -13.80 -4.77 -19.58
CA LYS A 218 -12.68 -5.34 -20.35
C LYS A 218 -11.77 -6.26 -19.55
N ASN A 219 -11.78 -6.14 -18.22
CA ASN A 219 -10.98 -6.98 -17.34
C ASN A 219 -11.66 -8.31 -17.01
N LYS A 220 -12.95 -8.48 -17.32
CA LYS A 220 -13.71 -9.71 -17.02
C LYS A 220 -13.05 -10.97 -17.60
N PRO A 221 -12.61 -11.01 -18.89
CA PRO A 221 -11.95 -12.18 -19.44
C PRO A 221 -10.58 -12.49 -18.81
N LEU A 222 -9.91 -11.49 -18.21
CA LEU A 222 -8.65 -11.70 -17.50
C LEU A 222 -8.91 -12.31 -16.12
N ILE A 223 -9.97 -11.86 -15.44
CA ILE A 223 -10.40 -12.40 -14.15
C ILE A 223 -10.87 -13.84 -14.29
N GLU A 224 -11.63 -14.16 -15.34
CA GLU A 224 -12.09 -15.53 -15.63
C GLU A 224 -10.93 -16.50 -15.92
N LYS A 225 -9.75 -15.99 -16.29
CA LYS A 225 -8.53 -16.79 -16.50
C LYS A 225 -7.65 -16.92 -15.25
N MET A 226 -8.01 -16.27 -14.14
CA MET A 226 -7.27 -16.39 -12.90
C MET A 226 -7.37 -17.81 -12.35
N ASN A 227 -6.26 -18.31 -11.83
CA ASN A 227 -6.19 -19.61 -11.21
C ASN A 227 -6.84 -19.57 -9.82
N MET A 228 -8.13 -19.88 -9.79
CA MET A 228 -8.93 -19.90 -8.55
C MET A 228 -8.50 -21.01 -7.59
N GLU A 229 -7.81 -22.05 -8.07
CA GLU A 229 -7.22 -23.07 -7.19
C GLU A 229 -6.18 -22.47 -6.24
N GLU A 230 -5.59 -21.30 -6.56
CA GLU A 230 -4.72 -20.57 -5.63
C GLU A 230 -5.45 -20.19 -4.32
N ILE A 231 -6.78 -20.07 -4.32
CA ILE A 231 -7.56 -19.81 -3.10
C ILE A 231 -7.63 -21.08 -2.24
N THR A 232 -8.07 -22.18 -2.82
CA THR A 232 -8.27 -23.46 -2.11
C THR A 232 -6.94 -24.06 -1.65
N ASN A 233 -5.92 -24.02 -2.50
CA ASN A 233 -4.57 -24.51 -2.18
C ASN A 233 -3.91 -23.75 -1.02
N ASN A 234 -4.37 -22.54 -0.72
CA ASN A 234 -3.89 -21.74 0.42
C ASN A 234 -4.94 -21.61 1.55
N HIS A 235 -6.03 -22.38 1.49
CA HIS A 235 -7.10 -22.39 2.51
C HIS A 235 -7.72 -21.00 2.76
N PHE A 236 -7.94 -20.25 1.69
CA PHE A 236 -8.55 -18.92 1.71
C PHE A 236 -10.01 -18.90 1.25
N ASP A 237 -10.66 -20.06 1.12
CA ASP A 237 -12.04 -20.17 0.61
C ASP A 237 -13.01 -19.28 1.40
N GLU A 238 -12.92 -19.28 2.74
CA GLU A 238 -13.74 -18.42 3.61
C GLU A 238 -13.44 -16.92 3.41
N LEU A 239 -12.19 -16.53 3.14
CA LEU A 239 -11.83 -15.12 2.94
C LEU A 239 -12.41 -14.56 1.63
N PHE A 240 -12.52 -15.40 0.61
CA PHE A 240 -12.98 -15.03 -0.73
C PHE A 240 -14.42 -15.47 -1.03
N GLU A 241 -15.17 -15.92 -0.02
CA GLU A 241 -16.56 -16.35 -0.19
C GLU A 241 -17.40 -15.23 -0.82
N GLY A 242 -17.99 -15.52 -1.99
CA GLY A 242 -18.79 -14.59 -2.78
C GLY A 242 -18.02 -13.37 -3.34
N TYR A 243 -16.70 -13.28 -3.17
CA TYR A 243 -15.93 -12.10 -3.63
C TYR A 243 -16.05 -11.88 -5.14
N PHE A 244 -15.96 -12.94 -5.94
CA PHE A 244 -16.03 -12.86 -7.39
C PHE A 244 -17.45 -12.68 -7.92
N ASP A 245 -18.45 -13.25 -7.24
CA ASP A 245 -19.87 -13.15 -7.62
C ASP A 245 -20.40 -11.72 -7.48
N HIS A 246 -19.82 -10.95 -6.55
CA HIS A 246 -20.22 -9.57 -6.28
C HIS A 246 -19.44 -8.52 -7.08
N ILE A 247 -18.60 -8.92 -8.05
CA ILE A 247 -17.87 -7.96 -8.89
C ILE A 247 -18.85 -7.18 -9.77
N ILE A 248 -18.85 -5.85 -9.61
CA ILE A 248 -19.60 -4.95 -10.47
C ILE A 248 -18.72 -4.56 -11.65
N TYR A 249 -19.14 -4.95 -12.86
CA TYR A 249 -18.48 -4.55 -14.09
C TYR A 249 -19.12 -3.31 -14.70
N LEU A 250 -18.29 -2.35 -15.11
CA LEU A 250 -18.70 -1.08 -15.69
C LEU A 250 -18.06 -0.87 -17.07
N GLU A 251 -18.74 -0.11 -17.91
CA GLU A 251 -18.22 0.31 -19.22
C GLU A 251 -16.98 1.20 -19.10
N GLU A 252 -16.09 1.14 -20.09
CA GLU A 252 -14.84 1.93 -20.15
C GLU A 252 -15.06 3.43 -19.87
N LYS A 253 -16.19 3.98 -20.36
CA LYS A 253 -16.53 5.41 -20.19
C LYS A 253 -16.62 5.85 -18.73
N CYS A 254 -16.79 4.94 -17.78
CA CYS A 254 -16.81 5.21 -16.34
C CYS A 254 -15.42 5.43 -15.74
N PHE A 255 -14.34 5.14 -16.48
CA PHE A 255 -12.96 5.20 -16.02
C PHE A 255 -12.16 6.32 -16.70
N ILE A 256 -11.17 6.84 -15.99
CA ILE A 256 -10.22 7.86 -16.48
C ILE A 256 -9.12 7.20 -17.32
N ASP A 257 -8.59 6.10 -16.82
CA ASP A 257 -7.42 5.38 -17.37
C ASP A 257 -7.62 3.86 -17.43
N GLY A 258 -8.88 3.43 -17.45
CA GLY A 258 -9.27 2.01 -17.42
C GLY A 258 -9.29 1.37 -16.03
N VAL A 259 -8.79 2.05 -14.98
CA VAL A 259 -8.77 1.56 -13.59
C VAL A 259 -9.45 2.54 -12.64
N HIS A 260 -9.11 3.83 -12.72
CA HIS A 260 -9.62 4.86 -11.81
C HIS A 260 -10.97 5.42 -12.24
N LEU A 261 -11.90 5.57 -11.30
CA LEU A 261 -13.29 5.98 -11.55
C LEU A 261 -13.39 7.49 -11.85
N LYS A 262 -14.23 7.88 -12.82
CA LYS A 262 -14.57 9.30 -13.07
C LYS A 262 -15.43 9.91 -11.96
N ASN A 263 -16.38 9.12 -11.42
CA ASN A 263 -17.35 9.57 -10.41
C ASN A 263 -17.37 8.64 -9.20
N PRO A 264 -16.28 8.56 -8.40
CA PRO A 264 -16.14 7.57 -7.33
C PRO A 264 -17.18 7.70 -6.22
N LYS A 265 -17.68 8.92 -5.96
CA LYS A 265 -18.69 9.19 -4.92
C LYS A 265 -20.00 8.42 -5.13
N ASN A 266 -20.46 8.31 -6.37
CA ASN A 266 -21.68 7.58 -6.71
C ASN A 266 -21.60 6.10 -6.34
N PHE A 267 -20.39 5.52 -6.43
CA PHE A 267 -20.15 4.12 -6.07
C PHE A 267 -19.95 3.96 -4.57
N ALA A 268 -19.35 4.93 -3.89
CA ALA A 268 -19.20 4.89 -2.44
C ALA A 268 -20.55 4.68 -1.73
N ASP A 269 -21.58 5.44 -2.10
CA ASP A 269 -22.92 5.34 -1.50
C ASP A 269 -23.59 3.99 -1.76
N TYR A 270 -23.42 3.43 -2.97
CA TYR A 270 -23.87 2.07 -3.27
C TYR A 270 -23.21 1.05 -2.34
N TYR A 271 -21.90 1.14 -2.15
CA TYR A 271 -21.17 0.19 -1.31
C TYR A 271 -21.59 0.29 0.15
N PHE A 272 -21.79 1.50 0.69
CA PHE A 272 -22.34 1.66 2.04
C PHE A 272 -23.72 1.04 2.21
N LYS A 273 -24.56 1.07 1.18
CA LYS A 273 -25.91 0.51 1.28
C LYS A 273 -25.93 -1.01 1.17
N HIS A 274 -25.04 -1.58 0.37
CA HIS A 274 -25.12 -2.98 -0.04
C HIS A 274 -24.03 -3.89 0.54
N PHE A 275 -22.90 -3.34 0.97
CA PHE A 275 -21.74 -4.15 1.39
C PHE A 275 -21.15 -3.82 2.77
N LEU A 276 -21.31 -2.59 3.29
CA LEU A 276 -20.62 -2.09 4.51
C LEU A 276 -21.60 -1.81 5.67
#